data_AF-A0A2P7SMU3-F1
#
_entry.id   AF-A0A2P7SMU3-F1
#
_cell.length_a   1.000
_cell.length_b   1.000
_cell.length_c   1.000
_cell.angle_alpha   90.00
_cell.angle_beta   90.00
_cell.angle_gamma   90.00
#
_symmetry.space_group_name_H-M   'P 1'
#
loop_
_entity.id
_entity.type
_entity.pdbx_description
1 polymer ?
#
loop_
_entity_poly.entity_id
_entity_poly.type
_entity_poly.pdbx_seq_one_letter_code
_entity_poly.pdbx_strand_id
1 'polypeptide(L)'
;MRTIDTIFGVLLLIGAILHGYGTFVGYAVGSEVFVWSLAGSLAAGLIAVLNILRSRRPDDQALAWICLVSSLCWVGVALAFGSAIGNVRDPRVLWHAIAALVLAGFSLRTLIAHA
;
A
#
# COMPACT_ATOMS: atom_id res chain seq x y z
N MET A 1 7.51 -8.22 -16.53
CA MET A 1 6.53 -7.84 -15.47
C MET A 1 7.19 -7.46 -14.15
N ARG A 2 8.25 -8.15 -13.69
CA ARG A 2 8.98 -7.83 -12.45
C ARG A 2 9.28 -6.33 -12.25
N THR A 3 9.79 -5.65 -13.28
CA THR A 3 10.13 -4.21 -13.18
C THR A 3 8.90 -3.35 -12.86
N ILE A 4 7.77 -3.59 -13.52
CA ILE A 4 6.53 -2.85 -13.28
C ILE A 4 6.02 -3.11 -11.86
N ASP A 5 6.01 -4.36 -11.43
CA ASP A 5 5.65 -4.77 -10.07
C ASP A 5 6.51 -4.05 -9.00
N THR A 6 7.83 -4.02 -9.21
CA THR A 6 8.76 -3.30 -8.35
C THR A 6 8.50 -1.79 -8.35
N ILE A 7 8.22 -1.18 -9.51
CA ILE A 7 7.90 0.25 -9.62
C ILE A 7 6.68 0.59 -8.77
N PHE A 8 5.59 -0.18 -8.88
CA PHE A 8 4.39 0.07 -8.08
C PHE A 8 4.62 -0.17 -6.58
N GLY A 9 5.46 -1.14 -6.21
CA GLY A 9 5.95 -1.28 -4.84
C GLY A 9 6.66 -0.04 -4.34
N VAL A 10 7.57 0.52 -5.15
CA VAL A 10 8.29 1.77 -4.81
C VAL A 10 7.35 2.97 -4.75
N LEU A 11 6.37 3.08 -5.65
CA LEU A 11 5.38 4.16 -5.62
C LEU A 11 4.53 4.12 -4.34
N LEU A 12 4.10 2.92 -3.91
CA LEU A 12 3.40 2.77 -2.64
C LEU A 12 4.30 3.15 -1.45
N LEU A 13 5.58 2.78 -1.49
CA LEU A 13 6.56 3.15 -0.46
C LEU A 13 6.78 4.67 -0.40
N ILE A 14 6.87 5.35 -1.54
CA ILE A 14 6.93 6.81 -1.62
C ILE A 14 5.67 7.42 -1.00
N GLY A 15 4.49 6.89 -1.33
CA GLY A 15 3.22 7.30 -0.72
C GLY A 15 3.25 7.15 0.81
N ALA A 16 3.76 6.03 1.32
CA ALA A 16 3.92 5.78 2.76
C ALA A 16 4.84 6.82 3.43
N ILE A 17 5.97 7.15 2.80
CA ILE A 17 6.92 8.16 3.31
C ILE A 17 6.29 9.55 3.30
N LEU A 18 5.60 9.93 2.22
CA LEU A 18 4.91 11.22 2.13
C LEU A 18 3.76 11.33 3.12
N HIS A 19 3.03 10.23 3.37
CA HIS A 19 2.02 10.16 4.43
C HIS A 19 2.65 10.32 5.82
N GLY A 20 3.80 9.68 6.07
CA GLY A 20 4.58 9.87 7.28
C GLY A 20 5.03 11.32 7.46
N TYR A 21 5.57 11.94 6.40
CA TYR A 21 5.92 13.37 6.42
C TYR A 21 4.70 14.26 6.73
N GLY A 22 3.56 14.01 6.08
CA GLY A 22 2.30 14.70 6.36
C GLY A 22 1.83 14.53 7.80
N THR A 23 2.11 13.38 8.42
CA THR A 23 1.83 13.14 9.85
C THR A 23 2.63 14.08 10.75
N PHE A 24 3.93 14.25 10.47
CA PHE A 24 4.80 15.15 11.25
C PHE A 24 4.46 16.63 11.07
N VAL A 25 3.97 17.02 9.90
CA VAL A 25 3.60 18.42 9.62
C VAL A 25 2.18 18.74 10.07
N GLY A 26 1.27 17.76 10.03
CA GLY A 26 -0.17 17.96 10.21
C GLY A 26 -0.71 17.70 11.60
N TYR A 27 -0.02 16.91 12.44
CA TYR A 27 -0.54 16.51 13.75
C TYR A 27 0.44 16.80 14.89
N ALA A 28 -0.11 17.12 16.07
CA ALA A 28 0.68 17.32 17.27
C ALA A 28 1.39 16.01 17.67
N VAL A 29 2.70 16.08 17.87
CA VAL A 29 3.52 14.93 18.30
C VAL A 29 2.98 14.39 19.62
N GLY A 30 2.80 13.07 19.69
CA GLY A 30 2.26 12.38 20.88
C GLY A 30 0.74 12.37 20.99
N SER A 31 0.01 13.07 20.11
CA SER A 31 -1.44 12.91 20.02
C SER A 31 -1.83 11.51 19.52
N GLU A 32 -3.01 11.05 19.90
CA GLU A 32 -3.54 9.76 19.44
C GLU A 32 -3.59 9.68 17.89
N VAL A 33 -4.06 10.75 17.24
CA VAL A 33 -4.14 10.83 15.77
C VAL A 33 -2.76 10.74 15.12
N PHE A 34 -1.74 11.36 15.72
CA PHE A 34 -0.36 11.25 15.25
C PHE A 34 0.14 9.81 15.26
N VAL A 35 -0.12 9.06 16.35
CA VAL A 35 0.28 7.65 16.46
C VAL A 35 -0.46 6.77 15.44
N TRP A 36 -1.78 6.93 15.31
CA TRP A 36 -2.57 6.20 14.31
C TRP A 36 -2.12 6.50 12.87
N SER A 37 -1.80 7.75 12.58
CA SER A 37 -1.30 8.16 11.26
C SER A 37 0.09 7.58 10.97
N LEU A 38 0.98 7.51 11.97
CA LEU A 38 2.26 6.80 11.84
C LEU A 38 2.07 5.30 11.62
N ALA A 39 1.13 4.66 12.31
CA ALA A 39 0.80 3.26 12.10
C ALA A 39 0.31 2.99 10.66
N GLY A 40 -0.49 3.89 10.10
CA GLY A 40 -0.87 3.85 8.68
C GLY A 40 0.34 3.93 7.75
N SER A 41 1.29 4.82 8.03
CA SER A 41 2.54 4.95 7.26
C SER A 41 3.37 3.66 7.30
N LEU A 42 3.50 3.06 8.49
CA LEU A 42 4.19 1.79 8.68
C LEU A 42 3.52 0.65 7.92
N ALA A 43 2.19 0.54 8.00
CA ALA A 43 1.42 -0.48 7.30
C ALA A 43 1.59 -0.35 5.76
N ALA A 44 1.43 0.85 5.21
CA ALA A 44 1.65 1.10 3.79
C ALA A 44 3.07 0.72 3.35
N GLY A 45 4.08 1.11 4.14
CA GLY A 45 5.48 0.81 3.88
C GLY A 45 5.77 -0.70 3.91
N LEU A 46 5.21 -1.43 4.87
CA LEU A 46 5.36 -2.88 4.97
C LEU A 46 4.74 -3.59 3.75
N ILE A 47 3.52 -3.20 3.35
CA ILE A 47 2.84 -3.75 2.18
C ILE A 47 3.66 -3.50 0.91
N ALA A 48 4.24 -2.31 0.79
CA ALA A 48 5.12 -1.95 -0.32
C ALA A 48 6.38 -2.84 -0.37
N VAL A 49 7.10 -2.99 0.75
CA VAL A 49 8.31 -3.81 0.83
C VAL A 49 8.02 -5.28 0.56
N LEU A 50 6.93 -5.82 1.11
CA LEU A 50 6.51 -7.20 0.86
C LEU A 50 6.23 -7.45 -0.62
N ASN A 51 5.57 -6.51 -1.30
CA ASN A 51 5.34 -6.61 -2.74
C ASN A 51 6.63 -6.52 -3.56
N ILE A 52 7.56 -5.63 -3.18
CA ILE A 52 8.89 -5.57 -3.81
C ILE A 52 9.61 -6.91 -3.64
N LEU A 53 9.54 -7.50 -2.46
CA LEU A 53 10.15 -8.81 -2.17
C LEU A 53 9.49 -9.93 -2.99
N ARG A 54 8.15 -9.95 -3.04
CA ARG A 54 7.36 -10.91 -3.83
C ARG A 54 7.77 -10.87 -5.30
N SER A 55 8.01 -9.68 -5.87
CA SER A 55 8.41 -9.55 -7.27
C SER A 55 9.70 -10.32 -7.63
N ARG A 56 10.52 -10.67 -6.64
CA ARG A 56 11.76 -11.44 -6.77
C ARG A 56 11.64 -12.89 -6.31
N ARG A 57 10.47 -13.30 -5.81
CA ARG A 57 10.17 -14.65 -5.29
C ARG A 57 8.88 -15.18 -5.94
N PRO A 58 8.89 -15.46 -7.25
CA PRO A 58 7.66 -15.83 -7.97
C PRO A 58 7.04 -17.13 -7.46
N ASP A 59 7.84 -18.08 -6.96
CA ASP A 59 7.35 -19.37 -6.48
C ASP A 59 6.80 -19.35 -5.03
N ASP A 60 6.90 -18.21 -4.33
CA ASP A 60 6.45 -18.06 -2.94
C ASP A 60 4.94 -17.70 -2.88
N GLN A 61 4.09 -18.73 -2.97
CA GLN A 61 2.63 -18.56 -2.94
C GLN A 61 2.12 -17.97 -1.63
N ALA A 62 2.75 -18.29 -0.50
CA ALA A 62 2.36 -17.74 0.80
C ALA A 62 2.57 -16.21 0.82
N LEU A 63 3.72 -15.75 0.35
CA LEU A 63 3.99 -14.33 0.20
C LEU A 63 3.05 -13.67 -0.83
N ALA A 64 2.69 -14.37 -1.90
CA ALA A 64 1.71 -13.88 -2.86
C ALA A 64 0.32 -13.67 -2.26
N TRP A 65 -0.17 -14.59 -1.44
CA TRP A 65 -1.43 -14.42 -0.70
C TRP A 65 -1.37 -13.25 0.29
N ILE A 66 -0.28 -13.15 1.07
CA ILE A 66 -0.09 -12.04 2.02
C ILE A 66 -0.13 -10.69 1.27
N CYS A 67 0.59 -10.58 0.16
CA CYS A 67 0.61 -9.36 -0.65
C CYS A 67 -0.78 -9.06 -1.25
N LEU A 68 -1.49 -10.05 -1.78
CA LEU A 68 -2.81 -9.87 -2.35
C LEU A 68 -3.81 -9.33 -1.31
N VAL A 69 -3.95 -10.02 -0.17
CA VAL A 69 -4.92 -9.64 0.86
C VAL A 69 -4.57 -8.29 1.45
N SER A 70 -3.30 -8.07 1.81
CA SER A 70 -2.88 -6.80 2.41
C SER A 70 -3.04 -5.62 1.45
N SER A 71 -2.73 -5.78 0.16
CA SER A 71 -2.98 -4.74 -0.84
C SER A 71 -4.47 -4.43 -1.01
N LEU A 72 -5.36 -5.43 -1.02
CA LEU A 72 -6.81 -5.20 -1.07
C LEU A 72 -7.34 -4.49 0.19
N CYS A 73 -6.89 -4.90 1.38
CA CYS A 73 -7.21 -4.20 2.62
C CYS A 73 -6.74 -2.73 2.57
N TRP A 74 -5.55 -2.47 2.01
CA TRP A 74 -5.04 -1.12 1.88
C TRP A 74 -5.85 -0.25 0.91
N VAL A 75 -6.34 -0.83 -0.19
CA VAL A 75 -7.32 -0.15 -1.07
C VAL A 75 -8.55 0.25 -0.27
N GLY A 76 -9.10 -0.67 0.54
CA GLY A 76 -10.22 -0.38 1.43
C GLY A 76 -9.95 0.79 2.38
N VAL A 77 -8.78 0.81 3.03
CA VAL A 77 -8.37 1.90 3.93
C VAL A 77 -8.24 3.24 3.18
N ALA A 78 -7.61 3.24 2.01
CA ALA A 78 -7.44 4.45 1.20
C ALA A 78 -8.80 5.04 0.77
N LEU A 79 -9.74 4.20 0.32
CA LEU A 79 -11.08 4.62 -0.06
C LEU A 79 -11.90 5.09 1.15
N ALA A 80 -11.79 4.41 2.30
CA ALA A 80 -12.42 4.84 3.54
C ALA A 80 -11.92 6.22 3.99
N PHE A 81 -10.61 6.47 3.89
CA PHE A 81 -10.04 7.80 4.12
C PHE A 81 -10.62 8.84 3.15
N GLY A 82 -10.69 8.52 1.85
CA GLY A 82 -11.30 9.39 0.84
C GLY A 82 -12.76 9.72 1.14
N SER A 83 -13.53 8.74 1.63
CA SER A 83 -14.90 8.94 2.07
C SER A 83 -14.98 9.84 3.31
N ALA A 84 -14.09 9.64 4.28
CA ALA A 84 -14.05 10.42 5.52
C ALA A 84 -13.74 11.91 5.27
N ILE A 85 -12.93 12.22 4.26
CA ILE A 85 -12.65 13.61 3.85
C ILE A 85 -13.64 14.17 2.82
N GLY A 86 -14.67 13.40 2.44
CA GLY A 86 -15.67 13.80 1.44
C GLY A 86 -15.16 13.86 0.00
N ASN A 87 -13.99 13.31 -0.30
CA ASN A 87 -13.37 13.32 -1.62
C ASN A 87 -12.58 12.04 -1.93
N VAL A 88 -13.25 11.02 -2.45
CA VAL A 88 -12.61 9.77 -2.89
C VAL A 88 -11.70 9.94 -4.12
N ARG A 89 -11.80 11.08 -4.82
CA ARG A 89 -10.94 11.43 -5.96
C ARG A 89 -9.75 12.29 -5.56
N ASP A 90 -9.53 12.48 -4.25
CA ASP A 90 -8.34 13.17 -3.75
C ASP A 90 -7.07 12.46 -4.29
N PRO A 91 -6.08 13.20 -4.81
CA PRO A 91 -4.87 12.61 -5.37
C PRO A 91 -4.14 11.65 -4.42
N ARG A 92 -4.21 11.90 -3.10
CA ARG A 92 -3.60 11.04 -2.08
C ARG A 92 -4.32 9.69 -2.00
N VAL A 93 -5.64 9.71 -2.05
CA VAL A 93 -6.49 8.50 -2.06
C VAL A 93 -6.20 7.69 -3.32
N LEU A 94 -6.25 8.34 -4.48
CA LEU A 94 -6.05 7.68 -5.76
C LEU A 94 -4.65 7.09 -5.89
N TRP A 95 -3.61 7.79 -5.42
CA TRP A 95 -2.24 7.28 -5.42
C TRP A 95 -2.13 5.94 -4.68
N HIS A 96 -2.58 5.90 -3.43
CA HIS A 96 -2.50 4.69 -2.62
C HIS A 96 -3.40 3.57 -3.16
N ALA A 97 -4.63 3.89 -3.55
CA ALA A 97 -5.57 2.89 -4.06
C ALA A 97 -5.11 2.27 -5.38
N ILE A 98 -4.66 3.09 -6.35
CA ILE A 98 -4.20 2.59 -7.64
C ILE A 98 -2.93 1.75 -7.47
N ALA A 99 -1.95 2.24 -6.68
CA ALA A 99 -0.72 1.49 -6.48
C ALA A 99 -0.98 0.12 -5.83
N ALA A 100 -1.79 0.09 -4.76
CA ALA A 100 -2.15 -1.16 -4.10
C ALA A 100 -2.99 -2.08 -4.99
N LEU A 101 -3.90 -1.55 -5.81
CA LEU A 101 -4.72 -2.36 -6.71
C LEU A 101 -3.88 -3.03 -7.82
N VAL A 102 -2.90 -2.32 -8.36
CA VAL A 102 -1.97 -2.89 -9.35
C VAL A 102 -1.11 -4.00 -8.71
N LEU A 103 -0.62 -3.78 -7.49
CA LEU A 103 0.13 -4.79 -6.72
C LEU A 103 -0.71 -6.02 -6.37
N ALA A 104 -1.99 -5.83 -6.04
CA ALA A 104 -2.95 -6.92 -5.87
C ALA A 104 -3.08 -7.73 -7.18
N GLY A 105 -3.19 -7.06 -8.33
CA GLY A 105 -3.23 -7.73 -9.64
C GLY A 105 -1.98 -8.56 -9.93
N PHE A 106 -0.78 -8.05 -9.61
CA PHE A 106 0.46 -8.83 -9.76
C PHE A 106 0.52 -10.02 -8.79
N SER A 107 0.05 -9.85 -7.56
CA SER A 107 -0.02 -10.92 -6.56
C SER A 107 -0.99 -12.02 -7.02
N LEU A 108 -2.15 -11.66 -7.55
CA LEU A 108 -3.12 -12.59 -8.13
C LEU A 108 -2.54 -13.33 -9.34
N ARG A 109 -1.83 -12.63 -10.22
CA ARG A 109 -1.14 -13.25 -11.36
C ARG A 109 -0.11 -14.29 -10.91
N THR A 110 0.66 -14.00 -9.86
CA THR A 110 1.60 -14.97 -9.27
C THR A 110 0.85 -16.22 -8.81
N LEU A 111 -0.27 -16.07 -8.09
CA LEU A 111 -1.05 -17.21 -7.61
C LEU A 111 -1.61 -18.07 -8.75
N ILE A 112 -2.15 -17.45 -9.80
CA ILE A 112 -2.72 -18.16 -10.96
C ILE A 112 -1.64 -18.90 -11.77
N ALA A 113 -0.44 -18.33 -11.88
CA ALA A 113 0.65 -18.96 -12.64
C ALA A 113 1.16 -20.28 -12.01
N HIS A 114 0.78 -20.56 -10.76
CA HIS A 114 1.22 -21.72 -9.99
C HIS A 114 0.03 -22.56 -9.46
N ALA A 115 -1.19 -22.31 -9.96
CA ALA A 115 -2.40 -23.09 -9.66
C ALA A 115 -2.62 -24.17 -10.72
#